data_AF-A0A8H5MA63-F1
#
_entry.id   AF-A0A8H5MA63-F1
#
_cell.length_a   1.000
_cell.length_b   1.000
_cell.length_c   1.000
_cell.angle_alpha   90.00
_cell.angle_beta   90.00
_cell.angle_gamma   90.00
#
_symmetry.space_group_name_H-M   'P 1'
#
loop_
_entity.id
_entity.type
_entity.pdbx_description
1 polymer ?
#
loop_
_entity_poly.entity_id
_entity_poly.type
_entity_poly.pdbx_seq_one_letter_code
_entity_poly.pdbx_strand_id
1 'polypeptide(L)'
;MGGHRLLVPIFSGQGSSLSTLTSYVDCLPADSRHGLTLMTMCYEAFIEELSELSSPELSKIGVDLQDFRSPDALLSMWLSHFFHNPVMSSSALLLVQLLRYLSFVERFGLEEGSLTPFSELLQSYSTSRVGVLGFSSGILPACVVAASSSMASYLSLALEAYRLSLWIGIRCQLCRSSTSNTESTAPWSFVLIGISPEAAQEAILDFTKKRSDSLHIEDPSGLYITAVIDDSCVTVSGSPTLLAEFSAKLSSLFGPSVVSQSTSVDTLYHSPLHLESTRDKVLSDVSRRNIRFPTIHNLLVPVRSTSTGVALDASSLPNLPNDPRFCNSLSTCS
;
A
#
# COMPACT_ATOMS: atom_id res chain seq x y z
N MET A 1 -10.67 39.19 4.32
CA MET A 1 -9.74 38.30 3.60
C MET A 1 -9.96 36.89 4.15
N GLY A 2 -10.78 36.08 3.50
CA GLY A 2 -10.96 34.68 3.90
C GLY A 2 -9.69 33.91 3.55
N GLY A 3 -9.01 33.33 4.53
CA GLY A 3 -7.80 32.55 4.27
C GLY A 3 -8.15 31.33 3.41
N HIS A 4 -7.49 31.17 2.27
CA HIS A 4 -7.63 29.96 1.47
C HIS A 4 -7.16 28.76 2.29
N ARG A 5 -8.09 27.84 2.59
CA ARG A 5 -7.80 26.60 3.30
C ARG A 5 -6.96 25.70 2.40
N LEU A 6 -5.73 25.43 2.82
CA LEU A 6 -4.89 24.45 2.15
C LEU A 6 -5.38 23.05 2.50
N LEU A 7 -5.73 22.27 1.47
CA LEU A 7 -6.11 20.87 1.60
C LEU A 7 -5.02 20.02 0.95
N VAL A 8 -4.47 19.06 1.70
CA VAL A 8 -3.45 18.13 1.21
C VAL A 8 -3.95 16.70 1.47
N PRO A 9 -4.36 15.95 0.44
CA PRO A 9 -4.72 14.56 0.60
C PRO A 9 -3.48 13.70 0.91
N ILE A 10 -3.59 12.88 1.95
CA ILE A 10 -2.56 11.96 2.42
C ILE A 10 -3.17 10.56 2.53
N PHE A 11 -2.57 9.60 1.84
CA PHE A 11 -2.99 8.21 1.83
C PHE A 11 -1.97 7.32 2.54
N SER A 12 -2.44 6.50 3.48
CA SER A 12 -1.59 5.62 4.27
C SER A 12 -1.31 4.28 3.57
N GLY A 13 -0.31 3.56 4.07
CA GLY A 13 0.01 2.20 3.63
C GLY A 13 -0.56 1.13 4.54
N GLN A 14 -0.20 -0.12 4.25
CA GLN A 14 -0.40 -1.26 5.14
C GLN A 14 0.23 -1.01 6.53
N GLY A 15 -0.34 -1.61 7.57
CA GLY A 15 0.05 -1.35 8.96
C GLY A 15 -0.72 -0.21 9.64
N SER A 16 -1.66 0.43 8.92
CA SER A 16 -2.59 1.41 9.50
C SER A 16 -3.53 0.75 10.52
N SER A 17 -3.90 1.47 11.58
CA SER A 17 -4.75 0.93 12.65
C SER A 17 -6.10 0.42 12.15
N LEU A 18 -6.42 -0.84 12.47
CA LEU A 18 -7.71 -1.47 12.12
C LEU A 18 -8.90 -0.74 12.74
N SER A 19 -8.77 -0.21 13.96
CA SER A 19 -9.87 0.53 14.62
C SER A 19 -10.26 1.77 13.82
N THR A 20 -9.28 2.43 13.21
CA THR A 20 -9.47 3.56 12.32
C THR A 20 -10.17 3.11 11.04
N LEU A 21 -9.76 1.98 10.47
CA LEU A 21 -10.37 1.42 9.25
C LEU A 21 -11.81 0.95 9.44
N THR A 22 -12.12 0.24 10.52
CA THR A 22 -13.48 -0.22 10.86
C THR A 22 -14.44 0.95 11.00
N SER A 23 -14.02 2.00 11.72
CA SER A 23 -14.84 3.21 11.89
C SER A 23 -15.21 3.89 10.56
N TYR A 24 -14.40 3.69 9.52
CA TYR A 24 -14.73 4.22 8.20
C TYR A 24 -15.68 3.33 7.43
N VAL A 25 -15.47 2.02 7.44
CA VAL A 25 -16.36 1.07 6.74
C VAL A 25 -17.81 1.25 7.20
N ASP A 26 -18.03 1.49 8.49
CA ASP A 26 -19.36 1.71 9.05
C ASP A 26 -20.05 2.99 8.52
N CYS A 27 -19.30 4.00 8.08
CA CYS A 27 -19.84 5.27 7.59
C CYS A 27 -19.92 5.37 6.04
N LEU A 28 -19.21 4.50 5.31
CA LEU A 28 -19.09 4.59 3.85
C LEU A 28 -20.43 4.50 3.08
N PRO A 29 -21.39 3.62 3.42
CA PRO A 29 -22.63 3.49 2.66
C PRO A 29 -23.58 4.71 2.77
N ALA A 30 -23.46 5.50 3.84
CA ALA A 30 -24.34 6.64 4.08
C ALA A 30 -23.87 7.93 3.38
N ASP A 31 -22.57 8.03 3.10
CA ASP A 31 -21.92 9.32 2.83
C ASP A 31 -21.55 9.56 1.35
N SER A 32 -21.85 8.65 0.41
CA SER A 32 -21.49 8.83 -1.00
C SER A 32 -22.54 8.34 -2.00
N ARG A 33 -22.86 9.17 -3.01
CA ARG A 33 -23.79 8.82 -4.09
C ARG A 33 -23.18 7.82 -5.08
N HIS A 34 -21.89 7.97 -5.39
CA HIS A 34 -21.18 7.09 -6.33
C HIS A 34 -20.37 5.98 -5.62
N GLY A 35 -20.38 5.95 -4.28
CA GLY A 35 -19.66 4.93 -3.50
C GLY A 35 -20.09 3.50 -3.85
N LEU A 36 -21.41 3.26 -3.94
CA LEU A 36 -21.94 1.95 -4.33
C LEU A 36 -21.52 1.56 -5.74
N THR A 37 -21.49 2.51 -6.68
CA THR A 37 -21.03 2.26 -8.05
C THR A 37 -19.57 1.79 -8.05
N LEU A 38 -18.69 2.49 -7.33
CA LEU A 38 -17.29 2.08 -7.20
C LEU A 38 -17.14 0.70 -6.55
N MET A 39 -17.88 0.43 -5.47
CA MET A 39 -17.87 -0.89 -4.82
C MET A 39 -18.30 -2.01 -5.77
N THR A 40 -19.38 -1.81 -6.52
CA THR A 40 -19.85 -2.80 -7.50
C THR A 40 -18.81 -3.04 -8.60
N MET A 41 -18.22 -1.99 -9.16
CA MET A 41 -17.16 -2.11 -10.17
C MET A 41 -15.95 -2.90 -9.63
N CYS A 42 -15.51 -2.60 -8.40
CA CYS A 42 -14.41 -3.31 -7.76
C CYS A 42 -14.77 -4.77 -7.42
N TYR A 43 -16.02 -5.04 -7.05
CA TYR A 43 -16.50 -6.40 -6.81
C TYR A 43 -16.53 -7.24 -8.08
N GLU A 44 -17.07 -6.72 -9.17
CA GLU A 44 -17.07 -7.41 -10.45
C GLU A 44 -15.64 -7.72 -10.91
N ALA A 45 -14.74 -6.73 -10.82
CA ALA A 45 -13.33 -6.93 -11.12
C ALA A 45 -12.68 -7.96 -10.18
N PHE A 46 -13.00 -7.96 -8.89
CA PHE A 46 -12.47 -8.96 -7.96
C PHE A 46 -12.84 -10.39 -8.38
N ILE A 47 -14.12 -10.62 -8.68
CA ILE A 47 -14.59 -11.93 -9.14
C ILE A 47 -13.91 -12.32 -10.46
N GLU A 48 -13.84 -11.39 -11.42
CA GLU A 48 -13.21 -11.64 -12.72
C GLU A 48 -11.73 -11.99 -12.56
N GLU A 49 -10.95 -11.16 -11.87
CA GLU A 49 -9.51 -11.33 -11.73
C GLU A 49 -9.14 -12.62 -10.97
N LEU A 50 -9.92 -13.02 -9.96
CA LEU A 50 -9.69 -14.28 -9.23
C LEU A 50 -10.11 -15.50 -10.06
N SER A 51 -11.16 -15.40 -10.89
CA SER A 51 -11.61 -16.51 -11.74
C SER A 51 -10.56 -16.94 -12.78
N GLU A 52 -9.60 -16.07 -13.06
CA GLU A 52 -8.50 -16.28 -14.01
C GLU A 52 -7.31 -17.03 -13.39
N LEU A 53 -7.29 -17.20 -12.07
CA LEU A 53 -6.23 -17.92 -11.37
C LEU A 53 -6.39 -19.42 -11.59
N SER A 54 -5.25 -20.10 -11.75
CA SER A 54 -5.24 -21.57 -11.80
C SER A 54 -5.69 -22.16 -10.46
N SER A 55 -6.26 -23.38 -10.45
CA SER A 55 -6.67 -24.04 -9.20
C SER A 55 -5.56 -24.12 -8.14
N PRO A 56 -4.28 -24.39 -8.49
CA PRO A 56 -3.18 -24.33 -7.54
C PRO A 56 -2.90 -22.94 -6.98
N GLU A 57 -3.10 -21.88 -7.77
CA GLU A 57 -2.95 -20.50 -7.30
C GLU A 57 -4.10 -20.11 -6.37
N LEU A 58 -5.35 -20.43 -6.75
CA LEU A 58 -6.54 -20.21 -5.91
C LEU A 58 -6.39 -20.84 -4.52
N SER A 59 -5.94 -22.09 -4.47
CA SER A 59 -5.68 -22.78 -3.20
C SER A 59 -4.61 -22.10 -2.36
N LYS A 60 -3.57 -21.49 -2.97
CA LYS A 60 -2.47 -20.84 -2.25
C LYS A 60 -2.78 -19.43 -1.80
N ILE A 61 -3.66 -18.72 -2.52
CA ILE A 61 -4.10 -17.40 -2.09
C ILE A 61 -5.08 -17.46 -0.92
N GLY A 62 -5.77 -18.60 -0.71
CA GLY A 62 -6.62 -18.82 0.45
C GLY A 62 -7.84 -17.91 0.49
N VAL A 63 -8.45 -17.65 -0.67
CA VAL A 63 -9.67 -16.84 -0.82
C VAL A 63 -10.70 -17.68 -1.59
N ASP A 64 -11.87 -17.91 -1.00
CA ASP A 64 -12.98 -18.58 -1.66
C ASP A 64 -13.96 -17.54 -2.25
N LEU A 65 -14.20 -17.63 -3.55
CA LEU A 65 -15.15 -16.74 -4.24
C LEU A 65 -16.59 -16.88 -3.73
N GLN A 66 -16.96 -18.02 -3.13
CA GLN A 66 -18.31 -18.24 -2.61
C GLN A 66 -18.64 -17.40 -1.37
N ASP A 67 -17.62 -16.90 -0.69
CA ASP A 67 -17.75 -16.00 0.45
C ASP A 67 -18.15 -14.58 0.01
N PHE A 68 -17.94 -14.23 -1.26
CA PHE A 68 -18.19 -12.90 -1.81
C PHE A 68 -19.46 -12.89 -2.66
N ARG A 69 -20.61 -12.76 -1.99
CA ARG A 69 -21.94 -12.78 -2.65
C ARG A 69 -22.49 -11.40 -2.98
N SER A 70 -21.86 -10.35 -2.48
CA SER A 70 -22.26 -8.95 -2.69
C SER A 70 -21.04 -8.02 -2.66
N PRO A 71 -21.13 -6.80 -3.21
CA PRO A 71 -20.05 -5.82 -3.13
C PRO A 71 -19.59 -5.51 -1.70
N ASP A 72 -20.51 -5.47 -0.74
CA ASP A 72 -20.20 -5.24 0.69
C ASP A 72 -19.34 -6.36 1.31
N ALA A 73 -19.33 -7.55 0.69
CA ALA A 73 -18.48 -8.66 1.13
C ALA A 73 -17.00 -8.34 0.99
N LEU A 74 -16.59 -7.48 0.04
CA LEU A 74 -15.17 -7.09 -0.13
C LEU A 74 -14.58 -6.51 1.17
N LEU A 75 -15.35 -5.66 1.85
CA LEU A 75 -14.90 -5.00 3.09
C LEU A 75 -15.24 -5.82 4.32
N SER A 76 -16.46 -6.39 4.39
CA SER A 76 -16.89 -7.14 5.58
C SER A 76 -16.11 -8.45 5.74
N MET A 77 -15.80 -9.18 4.66
CA MET A 77 -15.00 -10.41 4.75
C MET A 77 -13.54 -10.13 5.07
N TRP A 78 -12.97 -9.02 4.59
CA TRP A 78 -11.64 -8.58 5.01
C TRP A 78 -11.57 -8.36 6.52
N LEU A 79 -12.51 -7.60 7.08
CA LEU A 79 -12.52 -7.29 8.52
C LEU A 79 -12.77 -8.52 9.42
N SER A 80 -13.44 -9.55 8.91
CA SER A 80 -13.91 -10.68 9.72
C SER A 80 -13.09 -11.97 9.54
N HIS A 81 -12.66 -12.30 8.32
CA HIS A 81 -12.08 -13.61 7.99
C HIS A 81 -10.72 -13.52 7.32
N PHE A 82 -10.48 -12.46 6.54
CA PHE A 82 -9.27 -12.33 5.71
C PHE A 82 -8.34 -11.20 6.17
N PHE A 83 -8.38 -10.85 7.46
CA PHE A 83 -7.61 -9.72 7.99
C PHE A 83 -6.10 -9.86 7.68
N HIS A 84 -5.58 -11.08 7.77
CA HIS A 84 -4.18 -11.41 7.53
C HIS A 84 -3.87 -11.91 6.10
N ASN A 85 -4.79 -11.73 5.16
CA ASN A 85 -4.62 -12.14 3.77
C ASN A 85 -4.19 -10.94 2.91
N PRO A 86 -2.97 -10.91 2.34
CA PRO A 86 -2.46 -9.82 1.53
C PRO A 86 -3.32 -9.47 0.30
N VAL A 87 -4.04 -10.45 -0.26
CA VAL A 87 -4.98 -10.22 -1.37
C VAL A 87 -6.08 -9.26 -0.92
N MET A 88 -6.65 -9.53 0.26
CA MET A 88 -7.74 -8.75 0.83
C MET A 88 -7.24 -7.46 1.47
N SER A 89 -6.20 -7.49 2.29
CA SER A 89 -5.71 -6.29 2.98
C SER A 89 -5.18 -5.22 2.03
N SER A 90 -4.55 -5.62 0.92
CA SER A 90 -4.10 -4.67 -0.12
C SER A 90 -5.27 -3.99 -0.83
N SER A 91 -6.15 -4.78 -1.44
CA SER A 91 -7.24 -4.29 -2.26
C SER A 91 -8.31 -3.54 -1.45
N ALA A 92 -8.62 -4.03 -0.24
CA ALA A 92 -9.62 -3.41 0.62
C ALA A 92 -9.14 -2.09 1.25
N LEU A 93 -7.87 -1.97 1.66
CA LEU A 93 -7.32 -0.70 2.14
C LEU A 93 -7.41 0.38 1.06
N LEU A 94 -7.01 0.04 -0.17
CA LEU A 94 -7.15 0.93 -1.32
C LEU A 94 -8.62 1.33 -1.52
N LEU A 95 -9.52 0.37 -1.55
CA LEU A 95 -10.95 0.63 -1.78
C LEU A 95 -11.52 1.57 -0.71
N VAL A 96 -11.21 1.36 0.57
CA VAL A 96 -11.61 2.26 1.66
C VAL A 96 -11.08 3.67 1.43
N GLN A 97 -9.80 3.82 1.06
CA GLN A 97 -9.19 5.12 0.81
C GLN A 97 -9.83 5.85 -0.38
N LEU A 98 -10.14 5.13 -1.47
CA LEU A 98 -10.82 5.67 -2.64
C LEU A 98 -12.27 6.06 -2.32
N LEU A 99 -13.01 5.25 -1.58
CA LEU A 99 -14.39 5.56 -1.17
C LEU A 99 -14.44 6.78 -0.24
N ARG A 100 -13.49 6.89 0.69
CA ARG A 100 -13.38 8.04 1.59
C ARG A 100 -13.08 9.33 0.83
N TYR A 101 -12.14 9.29 -0.11
CA TYR A 101 -11.85 10.46 -0.93
C TYR A 101 -13.05 10.84 -1.81
N LEU A 102 -13.74 9.86 -2.40
CA LEU A 102 -14.95 10.09 -3.19
C LEU A 102 -16.05 10.80 -2.37
N SER A 103 -16.36 10.27 -1.18
CA SER A 103 -17.32 10.90 -0.27
C SER A 103 -16.91 12.32 0.13
N PHE A 104 -15.61 12.56 0.34
CA PHE A 104 -15.08 13.89 0.63
C PHE A 104 -15.32 14.86 -0.55
N VAL A 105 -15.01 14.45 -1.78
CA VAL A 105 -15.18 15.30 -2.97
C VAL A 105 -16.66 15.62 -3.21
N GLU A 106 -17.55 14.64 -3.03
CA GLU A 106 -18.99 14.85 -3.18
C GLU A 106 -19.54 15.82 -2.13
N ARG A 107 -19.13 15.68 -0.86
CA ARG A 107 -19.49 16.63 0.19
C ARG A 107 -18.96 18.02 -0.08
N PHE A 108 -17.70 18.14 -0.48
CA PHE A 108 -17.10 19.41 -0.88
C PHE A 108 -17.90 20.07 -2.00
N GLY A 109 -18.29 19.32 -3.04
CA GLY A 109 -19.12 19.84 -4.12
C GLY A 109 -20.50 20.34 -3.66
N LEU A 110 -21.12 19.65 -2.70
CA LEU A 110 -22.40 20.08 -2.11
C LEU A 110 -22.26 21.33 -1.24
N GLU A 111 -21.23 21.40 -0.40
CA GLU A 111 -20.98 22.51 0.52
C GLU A 111 -20.58 23.80 -0.21
N GLU A 112 -19.72 23.69 -1.23
CA GLU A 112 -19.25 24.84 -2.02
C GLU A 112 -20.15 25.15 -3.22
N GLY A 113 -21.19 24.33 -3.48
CA GLY A 113 -22.06 24.48 -4.66
C GLY A 113 -21.32 24.26 -5.99
N SER A 114 -20.23 23.50 -5.98
CA SER A 114 -19.39 23.25 -7.15
C SER A 114 -19.99 22.16 -8.04
N LEU A 115 -20.02 22.42 -9.35
CA LEU A 115 -20.32 21.43 -10.38
C LEU A 115 -19.10 20.63 -10.83
N THR A 116 -17.89 21.07 -10.46
CA THR A 116 -16.61 20.49 -10.87
C THR A 116 -15.66 20.31 -9.67
N PRO A 117 -16.09 19.63 -8.58
CA PRO A 117 -15.33 19.61 -7.33
C PRO A 117 -13.96 18.94 -7.47
N PHE A 118 -13.82 17.95 -8.37
CA PHE A 118 -12.52 17.34 -8.67
C PHE A 118 -11.51 18.35 -9.24
N SER A 119 -11.89 19.07 -10.30
CA SER A 119 -11.00 20.08 -10.93
C SER A 119 -10.63 21.21 -9.98
N GLU A 120 -11.57 21.67 -9.16
CA GLU A 120 -11.33 22.74 -8.18
C GLU A 120 -10.36 22.29 -7.07
N LEU A 121 -10.55 21.08 -6.54
CA LEU A 121 -9.63 20.49 -5.57
C LEU A 121 -8.23 20.31 -6.16
N LEU A 122 -8.12 19.81 -7.40
CA LEU A 122 -6.84 19.72 -8.10
C LEU A 122 -6.16 21.08 -8.25
N GLN A 123 -6.91 22.14 -8.59
CA GLN A 123 -6.36 23.48 -8.69
C GLN A 123 -5.80 23.96 -7.34
N SER A 124 -6.49 23.67 -6.24
CA SER A 124 -6.02 23.93 -4.88
C SER A 124 -4.71 23.19 -4.59
N TYR A 125 -4.63 21.89 -4.92
CA TYR A 125 -3.43 21.08 -4.69
C TYR A 125 -2.24 21.58 -5.53
N SER A 126 -2.48 21.95 -6.78
CA SER A 126 -1.47 22.53 -7.68
C SER A 126 -0.87 23.82 -7.10
N THR A 127 -1.72 24.70 -6.59
CA THR A 127 -1.32 25.99 -6.01
C THR A 127 -0.37 25.83 -4.81
N SER A 128 -0.57 24.76 -4.02
CA SER A 128 0.27 24.48 -2.85
C SER A 128 1.67 23.98 -3.17
N ARG A 129 1.90 23.46 -4.38
CA ARG A 129 3.09 22.68 -4.78
C ARG A 129 3.39 21.42 -3.95
N VAL A 130 2.62 21.14 -2.89
CA VAL A 130 2.74 19.90 -2.11
C VAL A 130 2.23 18.72 -2.96
N GLY A 131 1.08 18.92 -3.59
CA GLY A 131 0.44 17.91 -4.42
C GLY A 131 -0.32 16.88 -3.59
N VAL A 132 -0.29 15.63 -4.02
CA VAL A 132 -0.91 14.49 -3.32
C VAL A 132 0.17 13.61 -2.72
N LEU A 133 -0.04 13.17 -1.48
CA LEU A 133 0.91 12.35 -0.73
C LEU A 133 0.37 10.93 -0.56
N GLY A 134 1.25 9.95 -0.72
CA GLY A 134 0.99 8.56 -0.41
C GLY A 134 2.16 7.98 0.38
N PHE A 135 1.88 7.09 1.32
CA PHE A 135 2.88 6.29 2.01
C PHE A 135 2.74 4.83 1.61
N SER A 136 3.84 4.19 1.18
CA SER A 136 3.83 2.80 0.72
C SER A 136 2.73 2.58 -0.35
N SER A 137 1.82 1.60 -0.17
CA SER A 137 0.68 1.35 -1.05
C SER A 137 -0.29 2.54 -1.21
N GLY A 138 -0.26 3.51 -0.30
CA GLY A 138 -0.99 4.78 -0.40
C GLY A 138 -0.59 5.63 -1.61
N ILE A 139 0.51 5.30 -2.30
CA ILE A 139 0.84 5.93 -3.59
C ILE A 139 -0.22 5.66 -4.67
N LEU A 140 -0.87 4.49 -4.63
CA LEU A 140 -1.83 4.09 -5.65
C LEU A 140 -3.06 5.02 -5.69
N PRO A 141 -3.77 5.25 -4.56
CA PRO A 141 -4.87 6.21 -4.56
C PRO A 141 -4.36 7.65 -4.71
N ALA A 142 -3.13 7.97 -4.29
CA ALA A 142 -2.54 9.28 -4.55
C ALA A 142 -2.45 9.59 -6.05
N CYS A 143 -2.00 8.63 -6.86
CA CYS A 143 -1.94 8.76 -8.31
C CYS A 143 -3.34 8.84 -8.94
N VAL A 144 -4.31 8.05 -8.46
CA VAL A 144 -5.71 8.15 -8.92
C VAL A 144 -6.24 9.56 -8.72
N VAL A 145 -6.11 10.11 -7.51
CA VAL A 145 -6.56 11.47 -7.20
C VAL A 145 -5.85 12.49 -8.07
N ALA A 146 -4.52 12.41 -8.17
CA ALA A 146 -3.74 13.37 -8.93
C ALA A 146 -4.01 13.36 -10.44
N ALA A 147 -4.54 12.27 -10.99
CA ALA A 147 -4.89 12.13 -12.40
C ALA A 147 -6.38 12.33 -12.73
N SER A 148 -7.22 12.60 -11.73
CA SER A 148 -8.68 12.61 -11.90
C SER A 148 -9.29 14.01 -11.85
N SER A 149 -9.65 14.57 -13.01
CA SER A 149 -10.35 15.87 -13.11
C SER A 149 -11.87 15.80 -13.06
N SER A 150 -12.45 14.59 -13.08
CA SER A 150 -13.89 14.38 -13.09
C SER A 150 -14.28 13.10 -12.36
N MET A 151 -15.57 12.97 -12.03
CA MET A 151 -16.14 11.74 -11.48
C MET A 151 -15.88 10.53 -12.38
N ALA A 152 -16.09 10.68 -13.69
CA ALA A 152 -15.89 9.59 -14.66
C ALA A 152 -14.42 9.13 -14.72
N SER A 153 -13.47 10.06 -14.80
CA SER A 153 -12.04 9.73 -14.75
C SER A 153 -11.66 9.09 -13.41
N TYR A 154 -12.23 9.58 -12.31
CA TYR A 154 -11.97 9.03 -10.98
C TYR A 154 -12.41 7.58 -10.86
N LEU A 155 -13.66 7.26 -11.20
CA LEU A 155 -14.18 5.89 -11.14
C LEU A 155 -13.40 4.94 -12.05
N SER A 156 -13.06 5.39 -13.26
CA SER A 156 -12.26 4.57 -14.19
C SER A 156 -10.85 4.29 -13.65
N LEU A 157 -10.16 5.30 -13.12
CA LEU A 157 -8.80 5.13 -12.61
C LEU A 157 -8.77 4.38 -11.28
N ALA A 158 -9.78 4.59 -10.43
CA ALA A 158 -9.98 3.87 -9.18
C ALA A 158 -10.12 2.35 -9.41
N LEU A 159 -10.88 1.95 -10.45
CA LEU A 159 -11.02 0.55 -10.84
C LEU A 159 -9.68 -0.07 -11.25
N GLU A 160 -8.91 0.62 -12.11
CA GLU A 160 -7.61 0.12 -12.57
C GLU A 160 -6.59 0.05 -11.41
N ALA A 161 -6.62 1.02 -10.50
CA ALA A 161 -5.84 0.98 -9.27
C ALA A 161 -6.21 -0.21 -8.37
N TYR A 162 -7.51 -0.52 -8.28
CA TYR A 162 -8.01 -1.67 -7.52
C TYR A 162 -7.52 -2.99 -8.12
N ARG A 163 -7.64 -3.17 -9.43
CA ARG A 163 -7.10 -4.34 -10.15
C ARG A 163 -5.60 -4.49 -9.93
N LEU A 164 -4.85 -3.39 -10.02
CA LEU A 164 -3.40 -3.40 -9.74
C LEU A 164 -3.11 -3.84 -8.30
N SER A 165 -3.79 -3.23 -7.31
CA SER A 165 -3.60 -3.57 -5.91
C SER A 165 -3.97 -5.02 -5.60
N LEU A 166 -4.97 -5.58 -6.29
CA LEU A 166 -5.35 -6.98 -6.17
C LEU A 166 -4.24 -7.90 -6.67
N TRP A 167 -3.64 -7.63 -7.83
CA TRP A 167 -2.53 -8.42 -8.36
C TRP A 167 -1.26 -8.32 -7.54
N ILE A 168 -0.97 -7.15 -6.96
CA ILE A 168 0.10 -7.00 -5.95
C ILE A 168 -0.16 -7.95 -4.79
N GLY A 169 -1.36 -7.93 -4.21
CA GLY A 169 -1.75 -8.82 -3.12
C GLY A 169 -1.65 -10.30 -3.48
N ILE A 170 -2.13 -10.70 -4.66
CA ILE A 170 -2.03 -12.08 -5.18
C ILE A 170 -0.58 -12.54 -5.25
N ARG A 171 0.30 -11.76 -5.89
CA ARG A 171 1.69 -12.17 -6.07
C ARG A 171 2.47 -12.14 -4.76
N CYS A 172 2.20 -11.20 -3.87
CA CYS A 172 2.78 -11.19 -2.53
C CYS A 172 2.32 -12.38 -1.68
N GLN A 173 1.04 -12.78 -1.78
CA GLN A 173 0.53 -13.95 -1.07
C GLN A 173 1.14 -15.24 -1.61
N LEU A 174 1.24 -15.39 -2.93
CA LEU A 174 1.91 -16.56 -3.53
C LEU A 174 3.40 -16.63 -3.16
N CYS A 175 4.08 -15.49 -3.06
CA CYS A 175 5.46 -15.40 -2.59
C CYS A 175 5.57 -15.82 -1.11
N ARG A 176 4.68 -15.30 -0.25
CA ARG A 176 4.58 -15.68 1.17
C ARG A 176 4.37 -17.19 1.34
N SER A 177 3.42 -17.77 0.61
CA SER A 177 3.14 -19.22 0.67
C SER A 177 4.28 -20.09 0.14
N SER A 178 5.23 -19.53 -0.61
CA SER A 178 6.43 -20.25 -1.08
C SER A 178 7.63 -20.14 -0.13
N THR A 179 7.64 -19.13 0.75
CA THR A 179 8.76 -18.83 1.65
C THR A 179 8.50 -19.29 3.09
N SER A 180 7.24 -19.40 3.50
CA SER A 180 6.84 -19.91 4.82
C SER A 180 5.90 -21.11 4.67
N ASN A 181 6.28 -22.26 5.23
CA ASN A 181 5.42 -23.45 5.33
C ASN A 181 4.37 -23.32 6.45
N THR A 182 4.34 -22.21 7.18
CA THR A 182 3.40 -22.00 8.30
C THR A 182 2.44 -20.86 7.97
N GLU A 183 1.15 -21.12 8.20
CA GLU A 183 0.05 -20.14 8.24
C GLU A 183 0.18 -19.23 9.47
N SER A 184 1.37 -18.64 9.66
CA SER A 184 1.60 -17.75 10.79
C SER A 184 0.81 -16.46 10.59
N THR A 185 0.00 -16.12 11.60
CA THR A 185 -0.65 -14.80 11.75
C THR A 185 0.29 -13.75 12.35
N ALA A 186 1.54 -14.12 12.62
CA ALA A 186 2.53 -13.19 13.13
C ALA A 186 2.90 -12.16 12.05
N PRO A 187 3.19 -10.92 12.45
CA PRO A 187 3.44 -9.84 11.51
C PRO A 187 4.78 -10.01 10.80
N TRP A 188 4.83 -9.49 9.58
CA TRP A 188 6.02 -9.46 8.73
C TRP A 188 6.82 -8.16 8.87
N SER A 189 6.42 -7.29 9.82
CA SER A 189 7.21 -6.14 10.23
C SER A 189 6.86 -5.66 11.64
N PHE A 190 7.81 -4.98 12.30
CA PHE A 190 7.56 -4.20 13.52
C PHE A 190 8.17 -2.80 13.39
N VAL A 191 7.63 -1.86 14.15
CA VAL A 191 8.18 -0.52 14.32
C VAL A 191 9.09 -0.51 15.55
N LEU A 192 10.30 0.00 15.39
CA LEU A 192 11.24 0.30 16.47
C LEU A 192 11.18 1.79 16.78
N ILE A 193 10.87 2.11 18.03
CA ILE A 193 10.79 3.48 18.54
C ILE A 193 11.96 3.70 19.49
N GLY A 194 12.61 4.86 19.40
CA GLY A 194 13.77 5.24 20.22
C GLY A 194 15.12 4.81 19.65
N ILE A 195 15.19 4.45 18.38
CA ILE A 195 16.43 4.00 17.71
C ILE A 195 16.62 4.72 16.37
N SER A 196 17.85 5.18 16.10
CA SER A 196 18.21 5.78 14.82
C SER A 196 18.28 4.74 13.69
N PRO A 197 18.03 5.12 12.43
CA PRO A 197 18.19 4.23 11.28
C PRO A 197 19.56 3.55 11.22
N GLU A 198 20.63 4.28 11.51
CA GLU A 198 22.01 3.77 11.46
C GLU A 198 22.24 2.67 12.50
N ALA A 199 21.86 2.93 13.76
CA ALA A 199 21.96 1.95 14.84
C ALA A 199 21.08 0.71 14.59
N ALA A 200 19.87 0.89 14.06
CA ALA A 200 19.02 -0.23 13.70
C ALA A 200 19.64 -1.08 12.58
N GLN A 201 20.23 -0.43 11.57
CA GLN A 201 20.90 -1.11 10.46
C GLN A 201 22.13 -1.88 10.93
N GLU A 202 22.93 -1.30 11.82
CA GLU A 202 24.07 -1.98 12.45
C GLU A 202 23.60 -3.22 13.24
N ALA A 203 22.54 -3.08 14.04
CA ALA A 203 21.96 -4.18 14.80
C ALA A 203 21.50 -5.35 13.91
N ILE A 204 20.86 -5.03 12.78
CA ILE A 204 20.41 -6.01 11.78
C ILE A 204 21.60 -6.75 11.18
N LEU A 205 22.65 -6.04 10.79
CA LEU A 205 23.86 -6.64 10.23
C LEU A 205 24.55 -7.56 11.23
N ASP A 206 24.68 -7.10 12.48
CA ASP A 206 25.25 -7.87 13.58
C ASP A 206 24.45 -9.14 13.89
N PHE A 207 23.12 -9.02 13.92
CA PHE A 207 22.22 -10.15 14.13
C PHE A 207 22.35 -11.17 13.00
N THR A 208 22.33 -10.71 11.75
CA THR A 208 22.43 -11.55 10.55
C THR A 208 23.76 -12.28 10.52
N LYS A 209 24.87 -11.57 10.75
CA LYS A 209 26.21 -12.16 10.79
C LYS A 209 26.33 -13.26 11.85
N LYS A 210 25.92 -12.97 13.10
CA LYS A 210 25.97 -13.95 14.21
C LYS A 210 25.14 -15.20 13.90
N ARG A 211 24.01 -15.03 13.22
CA ARG A 211 23.14 -16.14 12.80
C ARG A 211 23.78 -16.97 11.69
N SER A 212 24.33 -16.34 10.65
CA SER A 212 25.02 -17.04 9.55
C SER A 212 26.24 -17.81 10.05
N ASP A 213 27.02 -17.22 10.95
CA ASP A 213 28.18 -17.89 11.57
C ASP A 213 27.77 -19.13 12.39
N SER A 214 26.61 -19.07 13.07
CA SER A 214 26.11 -20.15 13.93
C SER A 214 25.42 -21.27 13.15
N LEU A 215 24.74 -20.96 12.04
CA LEU A 215 23.91 -21.91 11.29
C LEU A 215 24.54 -22.38 9.98
N HIS A 216 25.64 -21.78 9.52
CA HIS A 216 26.24 -22.04 8.20
C HIS A 216 25.25 -21.94 7.03
N ILE A 217 24.23 -21.08 7.17
CA ILE A 217 23.20 -20.83 6.15
C ILE A 217 23.29 -19.36 5.75
N GLU A 218 23.45 -19.11 4.45
CA GLU A 218 23.14 -17.82 3.85
C GLU A 218 21.63 -17.76 3.67
N ASP A 219 20.96 -16.93 4.48
CA ASP A 219 19.53 -16.68 4.33
C ASP A 219 19.33 -15.41 3.50
N PRO A 220 18.92 -15.51 2.21
CA PRO A 220 18.70 -14.34 1.37
C PRO A 220 17.51 -13.49 1.83
N SER A 221 16.69 -13.98 2.77
CA SER A 221 15.46 -13.32 3.27
C SER A 221 15.63 -12.56 4.59
N GLY A 222 16.87 -12.16 4.90
CA GLY A 222 17.24 -11.46 6.13
C GLY A 222 16.40 -10.22 6.46
N LEU A 223 16.58 -9.72 7.69
CA LEU A 223 15.89 -8.51 8.14
C LEU A 223 16.39 -7.28 7.38
N TYR A 224 15.51 -6.32 7.13
CA TYR A 224 15.86 -5.04 6.50
C TYR A 224 14.98 -3.90 7.01
N ILE A 225 15.50 -2.68 6.93
CA ILE A 225 14.71 -1.47 7.18
C ILE A 225 13.81 -1.23 5.96
N THR A 226 12.50 -1.27 6.18
CA THR A 226 11.49 -1.05 5.12
C THR A 226 11.02 0.40 5.07
N ALA A 227 11.07 1.11 6.21
CA ALA A 227 10.68 2.50 6.31
C ALA A 227 11.44 3.23 7.41
N VAL A 228 11.72 4.51 7.18
CA VAL A 228 12.22 5.45 8.17
C VAL A 228 11.15 6.52 8.35
N ILE A 229 10.57 6.60 9.55
CA ILE A 229 9.51 7.56 9.88
C ILE A 229 10.12 8.88 10.34
N ASP A 230 11.12 8.79 11.23
CA ASP A 230 11.93 9.91 11.70
C ASP A 230 13.30 9.40 12.20
N ASP A 231 14.13 10.30 12.74
CA ASP A 231 15.49 10.02 13.24
C ASP A 231 15.53 9.04 14.43
N SER A 232 14.39 8.62 14.95
CA SER A 232 14.23 7.75 16.12
C SER A 232 13.19 6.64 15.92
N CYS A 233 12.66 6.49 14.70
CA CYS A 233 11.55 5.59 14.42
C CYS A 233 11.73 4.92 13.06
N VAL A 234 11.93 3.60 13.07
CA VAL A 234 12.12 2.80 11.86
C VAL A 234 11.25 1.56 11.86
N THR A 235 10.83 1.14 10.67
CA THR A 235 10.14 -0.14 10.49
C THR A 235 11.12 -1.16 9.95
N VAL A 236 11.17 -2.32 10.60
CA VAL A 236 12.00 -3.46 10.19
C VAL A 236 11.09 -4.58 9.74
N SER A 237 11.40 -5.14 8.57
CA SER A 237 10.64 -6.23 7.94
C SER A 237 11.50 -7.48 7.78
N GLY A 238 10.84 -8.63 7.70
CA GLY A 238 11.47 -9.93 7.52
C GLY A 238 10.50 -11.06 7.80
N SER A 239 10.98 -12.31 7.77
CA SER A 239 10.12 -13.43 8.14
C SER A 239 9.71 -13.35 9.61
N PRO A 240 8.49 -13.78 9.99
CA PRO A 240 8.02 -13.64 11.37
C PRO A 240 8.93 -14.33 12.40
N THR A 241 9.53 -15.46 12.02
CA THR A 241 10.51 -16.17 12.87
C THR A 241 11.75 -15.31 13.14
N LEU A 242 12.34 -14.71 12.11
CA LEU A 242 13.51 -13.84 12.28
C LEU A 242 13.17 -12.58 13.09
N LEU A 243 11.99 -12.00 12.86
CA LEU A 243 11.53 -10.83 13.59
C LEU A 243 11.35 -11.14 15.08
N ALA A 244 10.77 -12.29 15.43
CA ALA A 244 10.60 -12.71 16.81
C ALA A 244 11.96 -12.91 17.51
N GLU A 245 12.91 -13.58 16.85
CA GLU A 245 14.25 -13.79 17.39
C GLU A 245 15.04 -12.49 17.59
N PHE A 246 14.93 -11.56 16.64
CA PHE A 246 15.57 -10.26 16.74
C PHE A 246 14.93 -9.39 17.81
N SER A 247 13.59 -9.36 17.87
CA SER A 247 12.83 -8.60 18.86
C SER A 247 13.17 -9.02 20.30
N ALA A 248 13.33 -10.33 20.54
CA ALA A 248 13.76 -10.86 21.84
C ALA A 248 15.15 -10.35 22.29
N LYS A 249 15.99 -9.87 21.37
CA LYS A 249 17.33 -9.33 21.67
C LYS A 249 17.36 -7.81 21.82
N LEU A 250 16.32 -7.09 21.43
CA LEU A 250 16.33 -5.62 21.42
C LEU A 250 16.55 -5.03 22.82
N SER A 251 15.85 -5.55 23.83
CA SER A 251 15.96 -5.03 25.20
C SER A 251 17.35 -5.22 25.79
N SER A 252 18.09 -6.27 25.40
CA SER A 252 19.47 -6.47 25.86
C SER A 252 20.49 -5.64 25.08
N LEU A 253 20.20 -5.35 23.81
CA LEU A 253 21.06 -4.52 22.95
C LEU A 253 20.94 -3.02 23.25
N PHE A 254 19.73 -2.53 23.50
CA PHE A 254 19.44 -1.10 23.57
C PHE A 254 18.79 -0.64 24.89
N GLY A 255 18.50 -1.57 25.80
CA GLY A 255 17.82 -1.25 27.05
C GLY A 255 16.34 -0.92 26.86
N PRO A 256 15.67 -0.38 27.91
CA PRO A 256 14.23 -0.14 27.92
C PRO A 256 13.79 1.08 27.09
N SER A 257 14.72 1.90 26.61
CA SER A 257 14.43 3.09 25.81
C SER A 257 14.02 2.77 24.37
N VAL A 258 14.33 1.56 23.88
CA VAL A 258 13.92 1.09 22.55
C VAL A 258 12.72 0.16 22.70
N VAL A 259 11.64 0.50 22.03
CA VAL A 259 10.38 -0.27 22.07
C VAL A 259 10.11 -0.85 20.68
N SER A 260 9.78 -2.14 20.64
CA SER A 260 9.27 -2.80 19.44
C SER A 260 7.75 -2.87 19.49
N GLN A 261 7.09 -2.42 18.42
CA GLN A 261 5.64 -2.51 18.25
C GLN A 261 5.32 -3.30 16.98
N SER A 262 4.57 -4.40 17.15
CA SER A 262 4.07 -5.19 16.02
C SER A 262 3.16 -4.36 15.12
N THR A 263 3.33 -4.51 13.80
CA THR A 263 2.40 -3.96 12.82
C THR A 263 1.30 -4.96 12.46
N SER A 264 0.36 -4.56 11.61
CA SER A 264 -0.61 -5.46 10.95
C SER A 264 -0.19 -5.81 9.51
N VAL A 265 1.10 -5.80 9.21
CA VAL A 265 1.62 -6.09 7.86
C VAL A 265 1.77 -7.60 7.69
N ASP A 266 1.03 -8.17 6.73
CA ASP A 266 0.87 -9.62 6.58
C ASP A 266 1.79 -10.28 5.54
N THR A 267 2.64 -9.49 4.89
CA THR A 267 3.62 -9.98 3.91
C THR A 267 4.77 -8.98 3.80
N LEU A 268 5.83 -9.35 3.10
CA LEU A 268 6.93 -8.44 2.83
C LEU A 268 6.49 -7.37 1.83
N TYR A 269 6.85 -6.12 2.10
CA TYR A 269 6.74 -4.99 1.18
C TYR A 269 8.07 -4.25 1.17
N HIS A 270 8.42 -3.63 0.04
CA HIS A 270 9.72 -2.97 -0.16
C HIS A 270 10.90 -3.94 0.04
N SER A 271 10.68 -5.24 -0.23
CA SER A 271 11.68 -6.29 -0.04
C SER A 271 12.61 -6.36 -1.25
N PRO A 272 13.94 -6.41 -1.03
CA PRO A 272 14.89 -6.67 -2.11
C PRO A 272 14.58 -7.97 -2.87
N LEU A 273 14.02 -8.98 -2.19
CA LEU A 273 13.60 -10.25 -2.79
C LEU A 273 12.57 -10.09 -3.92
N HIS A 274 11.81 -8.99 -3.94
CA HIS A 274 10.76 -8.77 -4.93
C HIS A 274 11.29 -8.24 -6.27
N LEU A 275 12.49 -7.66 -6.29
CA LEU A 275 13.01 -6.89 -7.43
C LEU A 275 13.21 -7.71 -8.71
N GLU A 276 13.42 -9.03 -8.59
CA GLU A 276 13.70 -9.93 -9.71
C GLU A 276 12.70 -11.12 -9.78
N SER A 277 11.57 -11.04 -9.05
CA SER A 277 10.62 -12.16 -9.02
C SER A 277 9.15 -11.73 -8.94
N THR A 278 8.71 -11.22 -7.79
CA THR A 278 7.32 -10.84 -7.53
C THR A 278 6.92 -9.63 -8.37
N ARG A 279 7.80 -8.63 -8.47
CA ARG A 279 7.57 -7.41 -9.26
C ARG A 279 7.35 -7.72 -10.73
N ASP A 280 8.21 -8.53 -11.33
CA ASP A 280 8.12 -8.86 -12.76
C ASP A 280 6.85 -9.65 -13.07
N LYS A 281 6.40 -10.51 -12.16
CA LYS A 281 5.11 -11.20 -12.27
C LYS A 281 3.96 -10.21 -12.25
N VAL A 282 3.96 -9.24 -11.32
CA VAL A 282 2.93 -8.18 -11.28
C VAL A 282 2.94 -7.36 -12.57
N LEU A 283 4.09 -6.95 -13.08
CA LEU A 283 4.19 -6.20 -14.35
C LEU A 283 3.72 -7.03 -15.56
N SER A 284 4.02 -8.34 -15.56
CA SER A 284 3.49 -9.27 -16.55
C SER A 284 1.97 -9.39 -16.46
N ASP A 285 1.40 -9.43 -15.25
CA ASP A 285 -0.05 -9.46 -15.05
C ASP A 285 -0.71 -8.15 -15.47
N VAL A 286 -0.12 -7.01 -15.14
CA VAL A 286 -0.58 -5.69 -15.61
C VAL A 286 -0.66 -5.65 -17.13
N SER A 287 0.37 -6.16 -17.81
CA SER A 287 0.41 -6.23 -19.27
C SER A 287 -0.63 -7.21 -19.82
N ARG A 288 -0.69 -8.43 -19.27
CA ARG A 288 -1.60 -9.50 -19.68
C ARG A 288 -3.07 -9.15 -19.48
N ARG A 289 -3.39 -8.48 -18.37
CA ARG A 289 -4.73 -8.08 -17.97
C ARG A 289 -5.10 -6.68 -18.47
N ASN A 290 -4.20 -6.03 -19.21
CA ASN A 290 -4.38 -4.68 -19.75
C ASN A 290 -4.84 -3.68 -18.67
N ILE A 291 -4.16 -3.68 -17.52
CA ILE A 291 -4.46 -2.77 -16.42
C ILE A 291 -3.90 -1.39 -16.77
N ARG A 292 -4.77 -0.38 -16.82
CA ARG A 292 -4.42 0.97 -17.29
C ARG A 292 -4.28 1.95 -16.13
N PHE A 293 -3.12 1.89 -15.48
CA PHE A 293 -2.79 2.80 -14.38
C PHE A 293 -2.19 4.13 -14.88
N PRO A 294 -2.41 5.28 -14.20
CA PRO A 294 -1.83 6.56 -14.61
C PRO A 294 -0.31 6.51 -14.75
N THR A 295 0.18 7.01 -15.88
CA THR A 295 1.60 7.35 -16.05
C THR A 295 1.88 8.74 -15.51
N ILE A 296 3.16 9.11 -15.37
CA ILE A 296 3.58 10.47 -14.94
C ILE A 296 2.95 11.56 -15.84
N HIS A 297 2.77 11.30 -17.13
CA HIS A 297 2.15 12.24 -18.07
C HIS A 297 0.64 12.43 -17.85
N ASN A 298 -0.01 11.51 -17.13
CA ASN A 298 -1.43 11.63 -16.81
C ASN A 298 -1.67 12.41 -15.51
N LEU A 299 -0.63 12.69 -14.72
CA LEU A 299 -0.76 13.42 -13.47
C LEU A 299 -1.04 14.91 -13.74
N LEU A 300 -2.14 15.41 -13.18
CA LEU A 300 -2.57 16.82 -13.29
C LEU A 300 -1.98 17.69 -12.17
N VAL A 301 -1.58 17.07 -11.07
CA VAL A 301 -0.86 17.67 -9.96
C VAL A 301 0.28 16.77 -9.52
N PRO A 302 1.32 17.30 -8.88
CA PRO A 302 2.44 16.49 -8.43
C PRO A 302 1.99 15.41 -7.43
N VAL A 303 2.58 14.22 -7.56
CA VAL A 303 2.56 13.19 -6.52
C VAL A 303 3.95 13.10 -5.91
N ARG A 304 4.09 13.01 -4.59
CA ARG A 304 5.43 12.89 -3.99
C ARG A 304 5.89 11.44 -3.96
N SER A 305 7.11 11.20 -4.43
CA SER A 305 7.77 9.90 -4.33
C SER A 305 7.86 9.49 -2.86
N THR A 306 7.43 8.26 -2.56
CA THR A 306 7.43 7.69 -1.21
C THR A 306 8.84 7.45 -0.65
N SER A 307 9.84 7.33 -1.53
CA SER A 307 11.24 7.06 -1.16
C SER A 307 12.13 8.29 -1.14
N THR A 308 11.84 9.30 -1.96
CA THR A 308 12.72 10.48 -2.12
C THR A 308 12.07 11.80 -1.74
N GLY A 309 10.73 11.86 -1.62
CA GLY A 309 9.99 13.10 -1.46
C GLY A 309 10.01 14.03 -2.68
N VAL A 310 10.67 13.63 -3.77
CA VAL A 310 10.71 14.40 -5.03
C VAL A 310 9.32 14.40 -5.65
N ALA A 311 8.93 15.55 -6.21
CA ALA A 311 7.69 15.68 -6.97
C ALA A 311 7.77 14.85 -8.27
N LEU A 312 6.80 13.97 -8.45
CA LEU A 312 6.55 13.22 -9.67
C LEU A 312 5.52 14.03 -10.48
N ASP A 313 6.01 14.66 -11.55
CA ASP A 313 5.21 15.38 -12.53
C ASP A 313 5.86 15.33 -13.91
N ALA A 314 5.20 15.83 -14.95
CA ALA A 314 5.75 15.83 -16.31
C ALA A 314 7.11 16.55 -16.45
N SER A 315 7.44 17.48 -15.54
CA SER A 315 8.71 18.22 -15.53
C SER A 315 9.86 17.48 -14.85
N SER A 316 9.56 16.43 -14.09
CA SER A 316 10.56 15.63 -13.36
C SER A 316 11.40 14.72 -14.27
N LEU A 317 10.93 14.40 -15.48
CA LEU A 317 11.55 13.44 -16.40
C LEU A 317 13.01 13.72 -16.85
N PRO A 318 13.45 14.97 -17.11
CA PRO A 318 14.84 15.24 -17.53
C PRO A 318 15.88 15.13 -16.40
N ASN A 319 15.43 15.15 -15.13
CA ASN A 319 16.29 15.23 -13.95
C ASN A 319 16.25 13.95 -13.09
N LEU A 320 15.54 12.92 -13.53
CA LEU A 320 15.64 11.61 -12.90
C LEU A 320 17.01 11.06 -13.25
N PRO A 321 17.92 10.81 -12.29
CA PRO A 321 19.15 10.12 -12.59
C PRO A 321 18.79 8.77 -13.25
N ASN A 322 19.65 8.27 -14.15
CA ASN A 322 19.63 6.90 -14.69
C ASN A 322 19.93 5.88 -13.57
N ASP A 323 19.27 6.04 -12.44
CA ASP A 323 19.25 5.14 -11.31
C ASP A 323 18.05 4.21 -11.54
N PRO A 324 18.26 2.89 -11.60
CA PRO A 324 17.17 1.93 -11.74
C PRO A 324 16.10 2.09 -10.66
N ARG A 325 16.35 2.78 -9.54
CA ARG A 325 15.33 3.11 -8.52
C ARG A 325 14.31 4.17 -8.97
N PHE A 326 14.62 5.01 -9.95
CA PHE A 326 13.80 6.16 -10.34
C PHE A 326 12.81 5.88 -11.49
N CYS A 327 13.19 5.10 -12.51
CA CYS A 327 12.21 4.52 -13.44
C CYS A 327 11.25 3.55 -12.73
N ASN A 328 11.59 3.16 -11.51
CA ASN A 328 10.85 2.22 -10.71
C ASN A 328 9.92 2.85 -9.67
N SER A 329 9.80 4.18 -9.51
CA SER A 329 9.07 4.77 -8.35
C SER A 329 7.55 4.49 -8.30
N LEU A 330 6.92 4.19 -9.44
CA LEU A 330 5.54 3.67 -9.50
C LEU A 330 5.48 2.13 -9.31
N SER A 331 6.61 1.44 -9.50
CA SER A 331 6.74 -0.03 -9.43
C SER A 331 7.49 -0.56 -8.19
N THR A 332 8.06 0.31 -7.35
CA THR A 332 8.72 -0.01 -6.07
C THR A 332 7.78 0.16 -4.88
N CYS A 333 6.54 0.59 -5.10
CA CYS A 333 5.53 0.65 -4.05
C CYS A 333 4.74 -0.66 -3.91
N SER A 334 5.33 -1.78 -4.37
CA SER A 334 4.84 -3.15 -4.27
C SER A 334 5.94 -4.06 -3.71
#